data_AF-A0A4Q8QHJ9-F1
#
_entry.id   AF-A0A4Q8QHJ9-F1
#
_cell.length_a   1.000
_cell.length_b   1.000
_cell.length_c   1.000
_cell.angle_alpha   90.00
_cell.angle_beta   90.00
_cell.angle_gamma   90.00
#
_symmetry.space_group_name_H-M   'P 1'
#
loop_
_entity.id
_entity.type
_entity.pdbx_description
1 polymer ?
#
loop_
_entity_poly.entity_id
_entity_poly.type
_entity_poly.pdbx_seq_one_letter_code
_entity_poly.pdbx_strand_id
1 'polypeptide(L)'
;MRFFKNRTVNWKYIFGEVFLIFIGINLAIWFNDWNTSKTVQKDKEIALVKIKEEINNNLQELERTRAHNQKVPLFYKGLEGIKNQNEEVRVSPEKMRAFVTEYSEFFINVDSIPLGNGLYEYEGDTFVNIEITDLSSIAWEISKSTGIFHEFGYDCLYDLQGLYNLQDLVKNELTKATEALRDNSIEDLVRVMGFMDQLEEQLIAQYTRMIDNIDNCK
;
A
#
# COMPACT_ATOMS: atom_id res chain seq x y z
N MET A 1 -66.11 33.68 -49.58
CA MET A 1 -65.39 32.42 -49.84
C MET A 1 -64.01 32.76 -50.39
N ARG A 2 -62.93 32.51 -49.62
CA ARG A 2 -61.56 32.78 -50.03
C ARG A 2 -60.93 31.46 -50.48
N PHE A 3 -60.44 31.43 -51.71
CA PHE A 3 -59.82 30.26 -52.36
C PHE A 3 -58.51 29.89 -51.67
N PHE A 4 -58.43 28.67 -51.14
CA PHE A 4 -57.16 28.04 -50.77
C PHE A 4 -56.46 27.57 -52.04
N LYS A 5 -55.37 28.26 -52.39
CA LYS A 5 -54.47 27.88 -53.50
C LYS A 5 -53.60 26.73 -53.00
N ASN A 6 -53.85 25.50 -53.47
CA ASN A 6 -53.01 24.33 -53.16
C ASN A 6 -51.58 24.57 -53.67
N ARG A 7 -50.65 24.86 -52.75
CA ARG A 7 -49.21 24.80 -53.01
C ARG A 7 -48.82 23.33 -53.06
N THR A 8 -48.32 22.86 -54.20
CA THR A 8 -47.70 21.54 -54.32
C THR A 8 -46.41 21.53 -53.51
N VAL A 9 -46.47 20.96 -52.31
CA VAL A 9 -45.31 20.82 -51.41
C VAL A 9 -44.30 19.87 -52.05
N ASN A 10 -43.06 20.34 -52.24
CA ASN A 10 -41.98 19.52 -52.80
C ASN A 10 -41.37 18.63 -51.71
N TRP A 11 -42.03 17.50 -51.45
CA TRP A 11 -41.65 16.54 -50.42
C TRP A 11 -40.21 16.01 -50.55
N LYS A 12 -39.65 15.95 -51.76
CA LYS A 12 -38.25 15.54 -51.97
C LYS A 12 -37.27 16.54 -51.37
N TYR A 13 -37.57 17.83 -51.47
CA TYR A 13 -36.76 18.90 -50.90
C TYR A 13 -36.85 18.90 -49.37
N ILE A 14 -38.07 18.82 -48.82
CA ILE A 14 -38.29 18.77 -47.37
C ILE A 14 -37.60 17.55 -46.75
N PHE A 15 -37.69 16.38 -47.39
CA PHE A 15 -37.01 15.18 -46.91
C PHE A 15 -35.49 15.33 -46.94
N GLY A 16 -34.94 15.93 -48.01
CA GLY A 16 -33.50 16.24 -48.08
C GLY A 16 -33.03 17.20 -46.99
N GLU A 17 -33.82 18.24 -46.70
CA GLU A 17 -33.52 19.22 -45.65
C GLU A 17 -33.56 18.57 -44.25
N VAL A 18 -34.61 17.80 -43.95
CA VAL A 18 -34.72 17.06 -42.67
C VAL A 18 -33.59 16.04 -42.52
N PHE A 19 -33.22 15.34 -43.59
CA PHE A 19 -32.14 14.36 -43.58
C PHE A 19 -30.76 15.02 -43.36
N LEU A 20 -30.52 16.17 -43.98
CA LEU A 20 -29.28 16.94 -43.77
C LEU A 20 -29.18 17.49 -42.34
N ILE A 21 -30.28 18.00 -41.77
CA ILE A 21 -30.32 18.44 -40.38
C ILE A 21 -30.04 17.26 -39.44
N PHE A 22 -30.66 16.10 -39.70
CA PHE A 22 -30.42 14.89 -38.92
C PHE A 22 -28.95 14.47 -38.96
N ILE A 23 -28.33 14.41 -40.14
CA ILE A 23 -26.90 14.11 -40.28
C ILE A 23 -26.04 15.13 -39.53
N GLY A 24 -26.32 16.43 -39.69
CA GLY A 24 -25.56 17.50 -39.06
C GLY A 24 -25.56 17.40 -37.53
N ILE A 25 -26.72 17.15 -36.93
CA ILE A 25 -26.87 16.98 -35.47
C ILE A 25 -26.11 15.73 -35.00
N ASN A 26 -26.30 14.59 -35.68
CA ASN A 26 -25.62 13.35 -35.28
C ASN A 26 -24.10 13.45 -35.41
N LEU A 27 -23.59 14.09 -36.46
CA LEU A 27 -22.14 14.31 -36.61
C LEU A 27 -21.57 15.23 -35.54
N ALA A 28 -22.31 16.28 -35.16
CA ALA A 28 -21.88 17.19 -34.09
C ALA A 28 -21.78 16.48 -32.74
N ILE A 29 -22.80 15.68 -32.38
CA ILE A 29 -22.80 14.86 -31.16
C ILE A 29 -21.65 13.86 -31.22
N TRP A 30 -21.51 13.13 -32.33
CA TRP A 30 -20.46 12.13 -32.51
C TRP A 30 -19.05 12.73 -32.37
N PHE A 31 -18.79 13.90 -32.96
CA PHE A 31 -17.48 14.55 -32.85
C PHE A 31 -17.17 14.98 -31.42
N ASN A 32 -18.18 15.48 -30.69
CA ASN A 32 -18.05 15.82 -29.29
C ASN A 32 -17.75 14.58 -28.43
N ASP A 33 -18.52 13.52 -28.61
CA ASP A 33 -18.34 12.26 -27.86
C ASP A 33 -16.99 11.62 -28.16
N TRP A 34 -16.53 11.68 -29.41
CA TRP A 34 -15.20 11.20 -29.81
C TRP A 34 -14.07 11.99 -29.14
N ASN A 35 -14.20 13.32 -29.08
CA ASN A 35 -13.22 14.16 -28.42
C ASN A 35 -13.17 13.90 -26.91
N THR A 36 -14.35 13.78 -26.27
CA THR A 36 -14.45 13.44 -24.84
C THR A 36 -13.87 12.07 -24.54
N SER A 37 -14.21 11.04 -25.33
CA SER A 37 -13.67 9.69 -25.16
C SER A 37 -12.13 9.65 -25.25
N LYS A 38 -11.53 10.44 -26.16
CA LYS A 38 -10.07 10.57 -26.24
C LYS A 38 -9.44 11.18 -24.99
N THR A 39 -10.06 12.23 -24.43
CA THR A 39 -9.58 12.85 -23.20
C THR A 39 -9.67 11.87 -22.03
N VAL A 40 -10.79 11.18 -21.89
CA VAL A 40 -11.01 10.17 -20.84
C VAL A 40 -9.97 9.05 -20.92
N GLN A 41 -9.70 8.51 -22.12
CA GLN A 41 -8.70 7.46 -22.28
C GLN A 41 -7.30 7.94 -21.87
N LYS A 42 -6.94 9.17 -22.22
CA LYS A 42 -5.64 9.75 -21.85
C LYS A 42 -5.53 9.92 -20.33
N ASP A 43 -6.57 10.43 -19.69
CA ASP A 43 -6.57 10.64 -18.24
C ASP A 43 -6.53 9.30 -17.48
N LYS A 44 -7.20 8.27 -18.02
CA LYS A 44 -7.12 6.89 -17.55
C LYS A 44 -5.68 6.36 -17.59
N GLU A 45 -5.02 6.51 -18.73
CA GLU A 45 -3.61 6.08 -18.89
C GLU A 45 -2.68 6.81 -17.92
N ILE A 46 -2.85 8.12 -17.75
CA ILE A 46 -2.07 8.91 -16.79
C ILE A 46 -2.31 8.42 -15.37
N ALA A 47 -3.56 8.17 -14.98
CA ALA A 47 -3.91 7.68 -13.66
C ALA A 47 -3.27 6.30 -13.38
N LEU A 48 -3.36 5.36 -14.33
CA LEU A 48 -2.75 4.04 -14.19
C LEU A 48 -1.22 4.10 -14.09
N VAL A 49 -0.56 4.98 -14.85
CA VAL A 49 0.89 5.21 -14.72
C VAL A 49 1.24 5.73 -13.34
N LYS A 50 0.48 6.70 -12.82
CA LYS A 50 0.73 7.27 -11.49
C LYS A 50 0.49 6.28 -10.36
N ILE A 51 -0.55 5.46 -10.47
CA ILE A 51 -0.82 4.37 -9.54
C ILE A 51 0.32 3.34 -9.59
N LYS A 52 0.81 2.96 -10.78
CA LYS A 52 1.94 2.04 -10.93
C LYS A 52 3.20 2.58 -10.27
N GLU A 53 3.53 3.85 -10.52
CA GLU A 53 4.67 4.53 -9.90
C GLU A 53 4.55 4.55 -8.37
N GLU A 54 3.37 4.89 -7.83
CA GLU A 54 3.09 4.88 -6.39
C GLU A 54 3.27 3.48 -5.79
N ILE A 55 2.65 2.46 -6.37
CA ILE A 55 2.76 1.07 -5.89
C ILE A 55 4.21 0.59 -5.91
N ASN A 56 4.98 0.92 -6.95
CA ASN A 56 6.38 0.53 -7.05
C ASN A 56 7.25 1.21 -5.98
N ASN A 57 7.02 2.49 -5.72
CA ASN A 57 7.74 3.21 -4.66
C ASN A 57 7.37 2.68 -3.28
N ASN A 58 6.07 2.44 -3.04
CA ASN A 58 5.57 1.85 -1.81
C ASN A 58 6.14 0.45 -1.56
N LEU A 59 6.28 -0.38 -2.60
CA LEU A 59 6.88 -1.70 -2.51
C LEU A 59 8.34 -1.62 -2.05
N GLN A 60 9.14 -0.76 -2.69
CA GLN A 60 10.56 -0.58 -2.33
C GLN A 60 10.72 -0.11 -0.88
N GLU A 61 9.88 0.84 -0.46
CA GLU A 61 9.90 1.36 0.90
C GLU A 61 9.45 0.31 1.92
N LEU A 62 8.42 -0.47 1.60
CA LEU A 62 7.95 -1.56 2.44
C LEU A 62 9.00 -2.65 2.63
N GLU A 63 9.66 -3.09 1.56
CA GLU A 63 10.71 -4.11 1.64
C GLU A 63 11.89 -3.65 2.52
N ARG A 64 12.30 -2.39 2.34
CA ARG A 64 13.38 -1.76 3.11
C ARG A 64 13.05 -1.69 4.61
N THR A 65 11.88 -1.15 4.93
CA THR A 65 11.43 -0.96 6.33
C THR A 65 11.12 -2.27 7.02
N ARG A 66 10.49 -3.24 6.33
CA ARG A 66 10.27 -4.59 6.84
C ARG A 66 11.59 -5.26 7.24
N ALA A 67 12.59 -5.23 6.37
CA ALA A 67 13.89 -5.88 6.65
C ALA A 67 14.57 -5.31 7.91
N HIS A 68 14.36 -4.02 8.19
CA HIS A 68 14.82 -3.40 9.44
C HIS A 68 13.96 -3.81 10.64
N ASN A 69 12.64 -3.67 10.53
CA ASN A 69 11.70 -3.90 11.62
C ASN A 69 11.67 -5.37 12.08
N GLN A 70 11.84 -6.34 11.18
CA GLN A 70 11.86 -7.77 11.52
C GLN A 70 12.97 -8.18 12.50
N LYS A 71 14.02 -7.37 12.64
CA LYS A 71 15.09 -7.66 13.59
C LYS A 71 14.64 -7.53 15.05
N VAL A 72 13.65 -6.70 15.33
CA VAL A 72 13.09 -6.48 16.68
C VAL A 72 12.49 -7.76 17.26
N PRO A 73 11.53 -8.46 16.62
CA PRO A 73 11.00 -9.71 17.16
C PRO A 73 12.06 -10.82 17.22
N LEU A 74 13.03 -10.84 16.31
CA LEU A 74 14.15 -11.80 16.36
C LEU A 74 15.03 -11.57 17.59
N PHE A 75 15.36 -10.31 17.88
CA PHE A 75 16.10 -9.93 19.08
C PHE A 75 15.39 -10.40 20.35
N TYR A 76 14.10 -10.11 20.49
CA TYR A 76 13.34 -10.51 21.69
C TYR A 76 13.22 -12.02 21.82
N LYS A 77 12.99 -12.75 20.72
CA LYS A 77 12.99 -14.22 20.73
C LYS A 77 14.35 -14.80 21.14
N GLY A 78 15.45 -14.20 20.66
CA GLY A 78 16.79 -14.59 21.05
C GLY A 78 17.05 -14.31 22.54
N LEU A 79 16.60 -13.17 23.05
CA LEU A 79 16.67 -12.80 24.46
C LEU A 79 15.90 -13.81 25.34
N GLU A 80 14.69 -14.18 24.94
CA GLU A 80 13.88 -15.21 25.61
C GLU A 80 14.62 -16.56 25.67
N GLY A 81 15.32 -16.94 24.60
CA GLY A 81 16.10 -18.18 24.52
C GLY A 81 17.34 -18.22 25.42
N ILE A 82 17.77 -17.09 25.98
CA ILE A 82 18.90 -17.02 26.92
C ILE A 82 18.49 -16.68 28.36
N LYS A 83 17.23 -16.33 28.58
CA LYS A 83 16.65 -16.12 29.91
C LYS A 83 16.44 -17.46 30.63
N ASN A 84 16.54 -17.42 31.95
CA ASN A 84 16.20 -18.55 32.82
C ASN A 84 14.72 -18.51 33.25
N GLN A 85 14.32 -19.40 34.17
CA GLN A 85 12.94 -19.46 34.71
C GLN A 85 12.51 -18.23 35.51
N ASN A 86 13.45 -17.41 35.98
CA ASN A 86 13.20 -16.17 36.71
C ASN A 86 13.32 -14.93 35.79
N GLU A 87 13.35 -15.14 34.47
CA GLU A 87 13.53 -14.09 33.46
C GLU A 87 14.90 -13.37 33.47
N GLU A 88 15.87 -13.93 34.19
CA GLU A 88 17.23 -13.38 34.29
C GLU A 88 18.13 -13.96 33.21
N VAL A 89 19.02 -13.14 32.65
CA VAL A 89 20.01 -13.57 31.65
C VAL A 89 21.22 -14.14 32.39
N ARG A 90 21.25 -15.46 32.58
CA ARG A 90 22.34 -16.19 33.25
C ARG A 90 23.05 -17.14 32.29
N VAL A 91 24.11 -16.66 31.66
CA VAL A 91 24.84 -17.40 30.62
C VAL A 91 26.35 -17.27 30.76
N SER A 92 27.10 -18.04 29.97
CA SER A 92 28.56 -17.89 29.89
C SER A 92 28.95 -16.61 29.13
N PRO A 93 30.14 -16.04 29.37
CA PRO A 93 30.62 -14.88 28.62
C PRO A 93 30.74 -15.12 27.11
N GLU A 94 31.01 -16.36 26.69
CA GLU A 94 31.04 -16.74 25.28
C GLU A 94 29.65 -16.62 24.64
N LYS A 95 28.63 -17.18 25.30
CA LYS A 95 27.25 -17.12 24.81
C LYS A 95 26.70 -15.69 24.80
N MET A 96 27.00 -14.90 25.83
CA MET A 96 26.59 -13.48 25.85
C MET A 96 27.30 -12.67 24.77
N ARG A 97 28.61 -12.89 24.57
CA ARG A 97 29.35 -12.20 23.51
C ARG A 97 28.80 -12.53 22.13
N ALA A 98 28.45 -13.80 21.87
CA ALA A 98 27.80 -14.18 20.62
C ALA A 98 26.46 -13.44 20.43
N PHE A 99 25.63 -13.40 21.47
CA PHE A 99 24.33 -12.71 21.44
C PHE A 99 24.48 -11.19 21.19
N VAL A 100 25.34 -10.51 21.95
CA VAL A 100 25.61 -9.07 21.77
C VAL A 100 26.22 -8.78 20.40
N THR A 101 27.04 -9.68 19.86
CA THR A 101 27.61 -9.51 18.51
C THR A 101 26.53 -9.60 17.43
N GLU A 102 25.59 -10.54 17.58
CA GLU A 102 24.49 -10.74 16.64
C GLU A 102 23.49 -9.58 16.66
N TYR A 103 23.20 -9.02 17.84
CA TYR A 103 22.18 -7.98 18.06
C TYR A 103 22.79 -6.64 18.51
N SER A 104 23.99 -6.31 18.05
CA SER A 104 24.77 -5.16 18.54
C SER A 104 24.04 -3.81 18.45
N GLU A 105 23.15 -3.64 17.48
CA GLU A 105 22.36 -2.43 17.27
C GLU A 105 21.28 -2.17 18.34
N PHE A 106 20.95 -3.19 19.15
CA PHE A 106 19.93 -3.09 20.20
C PHE A 106 20.51 -2.78 21.59
N PHE A 107 21.83 -2.83 21.78
CA PHE A 107 22.45 -2.66 23.10
C PHE A 107 23.07 -1.28 23.27
N ILE A 108 22.78 -0.62 24.39
CA ILE A 108 23.47 0.62 24.80
C ILE A 108 24.64 0.28 25.72
N ASN A 109 24.37 -0.53 26.74
CA ASN A 109 25.30 -0.95 27.78
C ASN A 109 24.97 -2.38 28.21
N VAL A 110 25.99 -3.08 28.69
CA VAL A 110 25.86 -4.42 29.26
C VAL A 110 26.79 -4.49 30.45
N ASP A 111 26.25 -4.75 31.63
CA ASP A 111 26.99 -5.05 32.84
C ASP A 111 26.84 -6.53 33.22
N SER A 112 27.71 -7.01 34.09
CA SER A 112 27.70 -8.42 34.50
C SER A 112 28.13 -8.63 35.94
N ILE A 113 27.46 -9.56 36.61
CA ILE A 113 27.77 -9.99 37.97
C ILE A 113 28.19 -11.47 37.93
N PRO A 114 29.38 -11.83 38.45
CA PRO A 114 29.82 -13.22 38.46
C PRO A 114 28.99 -14.04 39.46
N LEU A 115 28.43 -15.16 38.99
CA LEU A 115 27.66 -16.11 39.82
C LEU A 115 28.47 -17.35 40.24
N GLY A 116 29.69 -17.49 39.70
CA GLY A 116 30.52 -18.68 39.86
C GLY A 116 30.25 -19.73 38.77
N ASN A 117 31.07 -20.79 38.74
CA ASN A 117 30.97 -21.89 37.76
C ASN A 117 31.02 -21.45 36.28
N GLY A 118 31.67 -20.31 36.00
CA GLY A 118 31.76 -19.75 34.64
C GLY A 118 30.49 -19.06 34.14
N LEU A 119 29.50 -18.86 35.01
CA LEU A 119 28.26 -18.14 34.71
C LEU A 119 28.29 -16.71 35.26
N TYR A 120 27.63 -15.83 34.52
CA TYR A 120 27.43 -14.44 34.85
C TYR A 120 25.95 -14.10 34.70
N GLU A 121 25.46 -13.23 35.58
CA GLU A 121 24.20 -12.55 35.40
C GLU A 121 24.44 -11.26 34.61
N TYR A 122 23.64 -11.01 33.58
CA TYR A 122 23.77 -9.83 32.75
C TYR A 122 22.56 -8.92 32.89
N GLU A 123 22.84 -7.62 33.04
CA GLU A 123 21.85 -6.54 33.01
C GLU A 123 22.31 -5.52 31.97
N GLY A 124 21.38 -4.96 31.20
CA GLY A 124 21.73 -4.01 30.14
C GLY A 124 20.54 -3.25 29.64
N ASP A 125 20.77 -2.01 29.22
CA ASP A 125 19.76 -1.17 28.59
C ASP A 125 19.73 -1.46 27.09
N THR A 126 18.52 -1.58 26.57
CA THR A 126 18.27 -1.83 25.16
C THR A 126 17.61 -0.62 24.51
N PHE A 127 17.90 -0.43 23.22
CA PHE A 127 17.26 0.59 22.40
C PHE A 127 16.60 -0.08 21.20
N VAL A 128 15.28 0.06 21.11
CA VAL A 128 14.49 -0.41 19.97
C VAL A 128 13.99 0.79 19.19
N ASN A 129 14.32 0.81 17.90
CA ASN A 129 13.83 1.82 16.97
C ASN A 129 13.09 1.14 15.81
N ILE A 130 11.78 1.39 15.74
CA ILE A 130 10.92 0.91 14.66
C ILE A 130 10.94 1.99 13.57
N GLU A 131 11.25 1.58 12.35
CA GLU A 131 11.18 2.47 11.20
C GLU A 131 9.73 2.58 10.74
N ILE A 132 9.24 3.82 10.60
CA ILE A 132 7.88 4.09 10.17
C ILE A 132 7.84 4.11 8.64
N THR A 133 7.10 3.20 8.03
CA THR A 133 6.89 3.12 6.59
C THR A 133 5.87 4.16 6.11
N ASP A 134 6.27 5.01 5.17
CA ASP A 134 5.36 5.98 4.53
C ASP A 134 4.83 5.42 3.20
N LEU A 135 3.68 4.72 3.26
CA LEU A 135 3.03 4.16 2.08
C LEU A 135 2.00 5.17 1.52
N SER A 136 2.28 5.75 0.35
CA SER A 136 1.38 6.73 -0.27
C SER A 136 0.08 6.09 -0.77
N SER A 137 -1.02 6.86 -0.75
CA SER A 137 -2.26 6.53 -1.47
C SER A 137 -2.74 7.66 -2.38
N ILE A 138 -1.89 8.66 -2.61
CA ILE A 138 -2.24 9.90 -3.31
C ILE A 138 -2.74 9.61 -4.73
N ALA A 139 -2.06 8.77 -5.50
CA ALA A 139 -2.45 8.47 -6.88
C ALA A 139 -3.84 7.80 -6.93
N TRP A 140 -4.10 6.89 -5.99
CA TRP A 140 -5.39 6.23 -5.86
C TRP A 140 -6.50 7.17 -5.40
N GLU A 141 -6.26 8.00 -4.39
CA GLU A 141 -7.24 8.97 -3.90
C GLU A 141 -7.56 10.06 -4.96
N ILE A 142 -6.56 10.51 -5.72
CA ILE A 142 -6.77 11.43 -6.85
C ILE A 142 -7.63 10.73 -7.92
N SER A 143 -7.37 9.46 -8.20
CA SER A 143 -8.15 8.71 -9.19
C SER A 143 -9.62 8.54 -8.77
N LYS A 144 -9.87 8.33 -7.48
CA LYS A 144 -11.23 8.30 -6.92
C LYS A 144 -11.92 9.67 -6.98
N SER A 145 -11.24 10.72 -6.54
CA SER A 145 -11.82 12.07 -6.45
C SER A 145 -12.09 12.71 -7.82
N THR A 146 -11.29 12.40 -8.83
CA THR A 146 -11.50 12.86 -10.22
C THR A 146 -12.54 12.03 -10.97
N GLY A 147 -12.97 10.90 -10.41
CA GLY A 147 -13.92 9.98 -11.04
C GLY A 147 -13.31 9.08 -12.12
N ILE A 148 -12.02 9.25 -12.44
CA ILE A 148 -11.35 8.45 -13.50
C ILE A 148 -11.30 6.96 -13.17
N PHE A 149 -11.36 6.60 -11.89
CA PHE A 149 -11.41 5.20 -11.48
C PHE A 149 -12.63 4.44 -12.04
N HIS A 150 -13.74 5.12 -12.34
CA HIS A 150 -14.92 4.47 -12.96
C HIS A 150 -14.63 3.94 -14.37
N GLU A 151 -13.58 4.42 -15.02
CA GLU A 151 -13.13 3.98 -16.34
C GLU A 151 -12.22 2.75 -16.28
N PHE A 152 -11.84 2.32 -15.07
CA PHE A 152 -11.07 1.10 -14.87
C PHE A 152 -11.99 -0.11 -14.93
N GLY A 153 -11.48 -1.23 -15.44
CA GLY A 153 -12.22 -2.50 -15.42
C GLY A 153 -12.54 -2.94 -13.99
N TYR A 154 -13.65 -3.65 -13.80
CA TYR A 154 -14.10 -4.12 -12.49
C TYR A 154 -13.03 -4.92 -11.75
N ASP A 155 -12.36 -5.85 -12.42
CA ASP A 155 -11.32 -6.68 -11.81
C ASP A 155 -10.14 -5.84 -11.31
N CYS A 156 -9.73 -4.84 -12.09
CA CYS A 156 -8.69 -3.90 -11.68
C CYS A 156 -9.10 -3.08 -10.46
N LEU A 157 -10.34 -2.60 -10.43
CA LEU A 157 -10.87 -1.87 -9.28
C LEU A 157 -10.91 -2.71 -8.03
N TYR A 158 -11.33 -3.96 -8.16
CA TYR A 158 -11.38 -4.91 -7.06
C TYR A 158 -9.97 -5.15 -6.48
N ASP A 159 -8.99 -5.40 -7.35
CA ASP A 159 -7.62 -5.66 -6.93
C ASP A 159 -6.95 -4.42 -6.33
N LEU A 160 -7.13 -3.23 -6.93
CA LEU A 160 -6.61 -1.97 -6.38
C LEU A 160 -7.24 -1.67 -5.02
N GLN A 161 -8.57 -1.79 -4.89
CA GLN A 161 -9.24 -1.55 -3.63
C GLN A 161 -8.76 -2.52 -2.54
N GLY A 162 -8.58 -3.80 -2.87
CA GLY A 162 -8.03 -4.80 -1.96
C GLY A 162 -6.61 -4.47 -1.49
N LEU A 163 -5.76 -4.08 -2.43
CA LEU A 163 -4.37 -3.68 -2.18
C LEU A 163 -4.28 -2.47 -1.24
N TYR A 164 -5.02 -1.39 -1.51
CA TYR A 164 -4.99 -0.20 -0.64
C TYR A 164 -5.65 -0.44 0.73
N ASN A 165 -6.65 -1.32 0.83
CA ASN A 165 -7.21 -1.72 2.12
C ASN A 165 -6.17 -2.49 2.98
N LEU A 166 -5.40 -3.39 2.35
CA LEU A 166 -4.32 -4.12 3.04
C LEU A 166 -3.19 -3.16 3.46
N GLN A 167 -2.86 -2.19 2.60
CA GLN A 167 -1.91 -1.12 2.93
C GLN A 167 -2.33 -0.36 4.20
N ASP A 168 -3.60 0.03 4.30
CA ASP A 168 -4.11 0.73 5.47
C ASP A 168 -4.10 -0.15 6.73
N LEU A 169 -4.33 -1.45 6.59
CA LEU A 169 -4.20 -2.38 7.70
C LEU A 169 -2.75 -2.46 8.22
N VAL A 170 -1.76 -2.53 7.33
CA VAL A 170 -0.34 -2.48 7.71
C VAL A 170 -0.01 -1.19 8.47
N LYS A 171 -0.44 -0.03 7.97
CA LYS A 171 -0.24 1.27 8.66
C LYS A 171 -0.85 1.29 10.06
N ASN A 172 -2.03 0.69 10.22
CA ASN A 172 -2.70 0.60 11.51
C ASN A 172 -1.94 -0.29 12.50
N GLU A 173 -1.40 -1.43 12.05
CA GLU A 173 -0.57 -2.29 12.92
C GLU A 173 0.76 -1.63 13.29
N LEU A 174 1.39 -0.89 12.38
CA LEU A 174 2.59 -0.10 12.67
C LEU A 174 2.33 0.97 13.75
N THR A 175 1.13 1.57 13.72
CA THR A 175 0.70 2.52 14.77
C THR A 175 0.59 1.81 16.11
N LYS A 176 -0.04 0.63 16.17
CA LYS A 176 -0.13 -0.18 17.40
C LYS A 176 1.25 -0.62 17.92
N ALA A 177 2.18 -0.95 17.03
CA ALA A 177 3.55 -1.28 17.40
C ALA A 177 4.25 -0.09 18.07
N THR A 178 4.05 1.12 17.51
CA THR A 178 4.58 2.37 18.08
C THR A 178 3.95 2.67 19.46
N GLU A 179 2.65 2.43 19.62
CA GLU A 179 1.96 2.56 20.91
C GLU A 179 2.49 1.56 21.96
N ALA A 180 2.67 0.30 21.58
CA ALA A 180 3.24 -0.72 22.46
C ALA A 180 4.67 -0.36 22.92
N LEU A 181 5.48 0.17 22.00
CA LEU A 181 6.83 0.67 22.32
C LEU A 181 6.76 1.85 23.30
N ARG A 182 5.86 2.81 23.08
CA ARG A 182 5.66 3.97 23.97
C ARG A 182 5.22 3.55 25.37
N ASP A 183 4.35 2.56 25.45
CA ASP A 183 3.78 2.08 26.72
C ASP A 183 4.70 1.06 27.43
N ASN A 184 5.88 0.79 26.88
CA ASN A 184 6.87 -0.21 27.33
C ASN A 184 6.29 -1.64 27.42
N SER A 185 5.28 -1.96 26.60
CA SER A 185 4.69 -3.30 26.54
C SER A 185 5.40 -4.15 25.48
N ILE A 186 6.48 -4.82 25.89
CA ILE A 186 7.31 -5.63 25.00
C ILE A 186 6.55 -6.84 24.44
N GLU A 187 5.73 -7.49 25.26
CA GLU A 187 4.93 -8.64 24.81
C GLU A 187 3.94 -8.23 23.71
N ASP A 188 3.24 -7.11 23.91
CA ASP A 188 2.31 -6.58 22.91
C ASP A 188 3.06 -6.16 21.64
N LEU A 189 4.23 -5.53 21.77
CA LEU A 189 5.08 -5.15 20.65
C LEU A 189 5.45 -6.37 19.80
N VAL A 190 6.01 -7.42 20.42
CA VAL A 190 6.42 -8.64 19.69
C VAL A 190 5.22 -9.31 19.03
N ARG A 191 4.06 -9.35 19.70
CA ARG A 191 2.82 -9.90 19.14
C ARG A 191 2.35 -9.11 17.92
N VAL A 192 2.30 -7.78 18.02
CA VAL A 192 1.87 -6.90 16.92
C VAL A 192 2.84 -7.03 15.74
N MET A 193 4.15 -7.02 15.99
CA MET A 193 5.15 -7.15 14.93
C MET A 193 5.08 -8.51 14.22
N GLY A 194 4.78 -9.59 14.94
CA GLY A 194 4.56 -10.90 14.32
C GLY A 194 3.33 -10.95 13.41
N PHE A 195 2.27 -10.23 13.75
CA PHE A 195 1.09 -10.10 12.88
C PHE A 195 1.36 -9.17 11.69
N MET A 196 2.04 -8.04 11.95
CA MET A 196 2.46 -7.08 10.92
C MET A 196 3.28 -7.77 9.84
N ASP A 197 4.23 -8.62 10.20
CA ASP A 197 5.07 -9.36 9.25
C ASP A 197 4.25 -10.14 8.21
N GLN A 198 3.20 -10.84 8.65
CA GLN A 198 2.31 -11.59 7.78
C GLN A 198 1.50 -10.69 6.83
N LEU A 199 1.13 -9.50 7.29
CA LEU A 199 0.43 -8.52 6.46
C LEU A 199 1.36 -7.89 5.43
N GLU A 200 2.58 -7.55 5.83
CA GLU A 200 3.59 -6.99 4.94
C GLU A 200 3.97 -7.98 3.84
N GLU A 201 4.14 -9.27 4.14
CA GLU A 201 4.37 -10.32 3.14
C GLU A 201 3.23 -10.41 2.12
N GLN A 202 1.98 -10.36 2.61
CA GLN A 202 0.81 -10.35 1.74
C GLN A 202 0.74 -9.08 0.87
N LEU A 203 1.10 -7.93 1.44
CA LEU A 203 1.08 -6.65 0.74
C LEU A 203 2.16 -6.59 -0.34
N ILE A 204 3.37 -7.07 -0.05
CA ILE A 204 4.44 -7.24 -1.03
C ILE A 204 3.97 -8.11 -2.20
N ALA A 205 3.34 -9.25 -1.91
CA ALA A 205 2.81 -10.14 -2.95
C ALA A 205 1.71 -9.47 -3.80
N GLN A 206 0.84 -8.67 -3.18
CA GLN A 206 -0.21 -7.94 -3.89
C GLN A 206 0.35 -6.78 -4.73
N TYR A 207 1.33 -6.02 -4.21
CA TYR A 207 2.03 -4.99 -4.97
C TYR A 207 2.68 -5.56 -6.22
N THR A 208 3.46 -6.63 -6.08
CA THR A 208 4.12 -7.29 -7.22
C THR A 208 3.10 -7.74 -8.26
N ARG A 209 2.03 -8.42 -7.82
CA ARG A 209 0.95 -8.87 -8.72
C ARG A 209 0.28 -7.69 -9.44
N MET A 210 0.03 -6.58 -8.74
CA MET A 210 -0.59 -5.41 -9.34
C MET A 210 0.34 -4.75 -10.35
N ILE A 211 1.63 -4.57 -10.03
CA ILE A 211 2.62 -4.00 -10.96
C ILE A 211 2.67 -4.79 -12.28
N ASP A 212 2.62 -6.12 -12.19
CA ASP A 212 2.65 -7.01 -13.36
C ASP A 212 1.36 -6.93 -14.20
N ASN A 213 0.21 -6.70 -13.55
CA ASN A 213 -1.11 -6.75 -14.19
C ASN A 213 -1.74 -5.39 -14.47
N ILE A 214 -1.19 -4.28 -13.98
CA ILE A 214 -1.83 -2.95 -14.09
C ILE A 214 -1.99 -2.49 -15.53
N ASP A 215 -1.17 -2.97 -16.45
CA ASP A 215 -1.32 -2.70 -17.88
C ASP A 215 -2.58 -3.36 -18.48
N ASN A 216 -3.12 -4.40 -17.84
CA ASN A 216 -4.41 -5.02 -18.19
C ASN A 216 -5.62 -4.19 -17.73
N CYS A 217 -5.39 -3.12 -16.95
CA CYS A 217 -6.43 -2.19 -16.53
C CYS A 217 -6.82 -1.15 -17.61
N LYS A 218 -6.07 -1.12 -18.73
CA LYS A 218 -6.24 -0.16 -19.84
C LYS A 218 -7.55 -0.32 -20.60
#